data_AF-A0ABD0MJH1-F1
#
_entry.id   AF-A0ABD0MJH1-F1
#
_cell.length_a   1.000
_cell.length_b   1.000
_cell.length_c   1.000
_cell.angle_alpha   90.00
_cell.angle_beta   90.00
_cell.angle_gamma   90.00
#
_symmetry.space_group_name_H-M   'P 1'
#
loop_
_entity.id
_entity.type
_entity.pdbx_description
1 polymer ?
#
loop_
_entity_poly.entity_id
_entity_poly.type
_entity_poly.pdbx_seq_one_letter_code
_entity_poly.pdbx_strand_id
1 'polypeptide(L)' 'AADRKTLQWTVNTAAQIICAPLPSILDIFLARCSSKASSIVKNPTHPSHNLFQLLPS' A
#
# COMPACT_ATOMS: atom_id res chain seq x y z
N ALA A 1 11.83 1.25 11.85
CA ALA A 1 12.93 0.51 11.19
C ALA A 1 12.82 -0.99 11.44
N ALA A 2 12.55 -1.44 12.68
CA ALA A 2 12.34 -2.85 13.02
C ALA A 2 11.25 -3.51 12.18
N ASP A 3 10.07 -2.88 12.06
CA ASP A 3 8.93 -3.45 11.34
C ASP A 3 9.22 -3.76 9.86
N ARG A 4 9.96 -2.87 9.18
CA ARG A 4 10.36 -3.09 7.78
C ARG A 4 11.24 -4.32 7.63
N LYS A 5 12.17 -4.52 8.57
CA LYS A 5 13.08 -5.68 8.56
C LYS A 5 12.30 -6.96 8.83
N THR A 6 11.39 -6.94 9.81
CA THR A 6 10.51 -8.07 10.12
C THR A 6 9.66 -8.45 8.92
N LEU A 7 9.01 -7.46 8.29
CA LEU A 7 8.17 -7.68 7.11
C LEU A 7 8.97 -8.29 5.96
N GLN A 8 10.19 -7.77 5.71
CA GLN A 8 11.06 -8.28 4.65
C GLN A 8 11.50 -9.71 4.90
N TRP A 9 11.84 -10.06 6.14
CA TRP A 9 12.13 -11.44 6.51
C TRP A 9 10.92 -12.36 6.31
N THR A 10 9.72 -11.94 6.75
CA THR A 10 8.49 -12.70 6.56
C THR A 10 8.19 -12.97 5.09
N VAL A 11 8.29 -11.96 4.23
CA VAL A 11 8.08 -12.12 2.78
C VAL A 11 9.11 -13.07 2.17
N ASN A 12 10.39 -12.96 2.55
CA ASN A 12 11.43 -13.87 2.05
C ASN A 12 11.17 -15.32 2.47
N THR A 13 10.81 -15.55 3.73
CA THR A 13 10.48 -16.90 4.23
C THR A 13 9.26 -17.48 3.51
N ALA A 14 8.22 -16.68 3.31
CA ALA A 14 7.04 -17.12 2.57
C ALA A 14 7.38 -17.50 1.12
N ALA A 15 8.19 -16.69 0.42
CA ALA A 15 8.66 -16.97 -0.93
C ALA A 15 9.46 -18.28 -1.02
N GLN A 16 10.28 -18.58 0.00
CA GLN A 16 11.01 -19.86 0.10
C GLN A 16 10.07 -21.05 0.29
N ILE A 17 9.05 -20.93 1.14
CA ILE A 17 8.10 -22.02 1.42
C ILE A 17 7.28 -22.37 0.18
N ILE A 18 6.81 -21.35 -0.55
CA ILE A 18 5.99 -21.55 -1.75
C ILE A 18 6.82 -21.78 -3.02
N CYS A 19 8.15 -21.72 -2.93
CA CYS A 19 9.07 -21.80 -4.06
C CYS A 19 8.71 -20.86 -5.23
N ALA A 20 8.18 -19.67 -4.93
CA ALA A 20 7.73 -18.71 -5.92
C ALA A 20 8.04 -17.27 -5.48
N PRO A 21 8.34 -16.35 -6.42
CA PRO A 21 8.62 -14.96 -6.08
C PRO A 21 7.35 -14.28 -5.54
N LEU A 22 7.51 -13.57 -4.43
CA LEU A 22 6.48 -12.69 -3.90
C LEU A 22 6.71 -11.25 -4.35
N PRO A 23 5.65 -10.45 -4.51
CA PRO A 23 5.78 -9.03 -4.83
C PRO A 23 6.57 -8.27 -3.76
N SER A 24 7.30 -7.25 -4.19
CA SER A 24 8.07 -6.40 -3.27
C SER A 24 7.14 -5.72 -2.27
N ILE A 25 7.61 -5.57 -1.04
CA ILE A 25 6.91 -4.80 0.00
C ILE A 25 6.59 -3.39 -0.47
N LEU A 26 7.49 -2.77 -1.23
CA LEU A 26 7.27 -1.44 -1.77
C LEU A 26 6.13 -1.43 -2.78
N ASP A 27 6.05 -2.44 -3.64
CA ASP A 27 4.99 -2.54 -4.65
C ASP A 27 3.63 -2.75 -3.98
N ILE A 28 3.56 -3.62 -2.97
CA ILE A 28 2.35 -3.84 -2.16
C ILE A 28 1.94 -2.53 -1.46
N PHE A 29 2.90 -1.82 -0.88
CA PHE A 29 2.65 -0.54 -0.21
C PHE A 29 2.09 0.50 -1.18
N LEU A 30 2.73 0.69 -2.33
CA LEU A 30 2.31 1.66 -3.34
C LEU A 30 0.93 1.32 -3.91
N ALA A 31 0.68 0.05 -4.26
CA ALA A 31 -0.61 -0.40 -4.76
C ALA A 31 -1.74 -0.16 -3.74
N ARG A 32 -1.48 -0.44 -2.46
CA ARG A 32 -2.43 -0.21 -1.37
C ARG A 32 -2.69 1.28 -1.14
N CYS A 33 -1.64 2.11 -1.13
CA CYS A 33 -1.76 3.56 -0.99
C CYS A 33 -2.57 4.15 -2.14
N SER A 34 -2.29 3.77 -3.39
CA SER A 34 -3.02 4.22 -4.57
C SER A 34 -4.50 3.82 -4.54
N SER A 35 -4.78 2.56 -4.20
CA SER A 35 -6.15 2.06 -4.05
C SER A 35 -6.91 2.81 -2.95
N LYS A 36 -6.24 3.09 -1.82
CA LYS A 36 -6.84 3.83 -0.71
C LYS A 36 -7.10 5.28 -1.07
N ALA A 37 -6.14 5.97 -1.69
CA ALA A 37 -6.32 7.33 -2.20
C ALA A 37 -7.49 7.39 -3.18
N SER A 38 -7.56 6.46 -4.12
CA SER A 38 -8.67 6.34 -5.08
C SER A 38 -10.02 6.13 -4.38
N SER A 39 -10.06 5.31 -3.34
CA SER A 39 -11.27 5.09 -2.53
C SER A 39 -11.69 6.34 -1.75
N ILE A 40 -10.74 7.14 -1.26
CA ILE A 40 -11.01 8.42 -0.57
C ILE A 40 -11.55 9.44 -1.56
N VAL A 41 -10.95 9.56 -2.75
CA VAL A 41 -11.43 10.44 -3.82
C VAL A 41 -12.84 10.06 -4.25
N LYS A 42 -13.16 8.77 -4.36
CA LYS A 42 -14.50 8.32 -4.75
C LYS A 42 -15.57 8.48 -3.66
N ASN A 43 -15.18 8.68 -2.40
CA ASN A 43 -16.11 8.76 -1.28
C ASN A 43 -16.19 10.20 -0.71
N PRO A 44 -17.24 10.98 -1.04
CA PRO A 44 -17.38 12.37 -0.59
C PRO A 44 -17.60 12.51 0.92
N THR A 45 -18.13 11.47 1.60
CA THR A 45 -18.37 11.50 3.05
C THR A 45 -17.13 11.14 3.86
N HIS A 46 -16.03 10.76 3.20
CA HIS A 46 -14.80 10.39 3.88
C HIS A 46 -14.15 11.63 4.52
N PRO A 47 -13.69 11.57 5.79
CA PRO A 47 -13.15 12.74 6.49
C PRO A 47 -11.92 13.36 5.81
N SER A 48 -11.15 12.55 5.08
CA SER A 48 -9.98 12.99 4.32
C SER A 48 -10.26 13.34 2.85
N HIS A 49 -11.52 13.34 2.40
CA HIS A 49 -11.86 13.56 0.98
C HIS A 49 -11.33 14.90 0.46
N ASN A 50 -11.45 15.97 1.27
CA ASN A 50 -10.97 17.31 0.94
C ASN A 50 -9.46 17.39 0.66
N LEU A 51 -8.65 16.50 1.26
CA LEU A 51 -7.19 16.46 1.05
C LEU A 51 -6.80 15.90 -0.32
N PHE A 52 -7.70 15.12 -0.94
CA PHE A 52 -7.47 14.49 -2.24
C PHE A 52 -8.32 15.13 -3.34
N GLN A 53 -8.93 16.28 -3.07
CA GLN A 53 -9.68 17.03 -4.06
C GLN A 53 -8.73 17.73 -5.03
N LEU A 54 -9.09 17.74 -6.32
CA LEU A 54 -8.37 18.49 -7.33
C LEU A 54 -8.42 19.99 -6.98
N LEU A 55 -7.25 20.62 -6.88
CA LEU A 55 -7.14 22.06 -6.61
C LEU A 55 -7.55 22.87 -7.85
N PRO A 56 -8.18 24.04 -7.67
CA PRO A 56 -8.46 24.95 -8.78
C PRO A 56 -7.14 25.43 -9.41
N SER A 57 -7.17 25.63 -10.73
CA SER A 57 -6.03 26.13 -11.53
C SER A 57 -6.02 27.65 -11.60
#